data_AF-W2CQM5-F1
#
_entry.id   AF-W2CQM5-F1
#
_cell.length_a   1.000
_cell.length_b   1.000
_cell.length_c   1.000
_cell.angle_alpha   90.00
_cell.angle_beta   90.00
_cell.angle_gamma   90.00
#
_symmetry.space_group_name_H-M   'P 1'
#
loop_
_entity.id
_entity.type
_entity.pdbx_description
1 polymer ?
#
loop_
_entity_poly.entity_id
_entity_poly.type
_entity_poly.pdbx_seq_one_letter_code
_entity_poly.pdbx_strand_id
1 'polypeptide(L)'
;MINLMYLVFIAMMAMNDTSSEVLSGFELVEKSLRESAATAADRNRKTLEELEAANRVNPTKVGEWYKKGMEVKKQSDELFEYIQQLKLRIIRQADGKDANVDQLQHKEDLDAASEVMLSPMGSEASKLKKRLEDYRAAMSRMVDDPEKRAMLERAIVSETSLSDWVTVLKRSRLADTPVICSI
;
A
#
# COMPACT_ATOMS: atom_id res chain seq x y z
N MET A 1 43.33 4.35 26.56
CA MET A 1 42.79 4.81 25.25
C MET A 1 42.09 3.72 24.46
N ILE A 2 42.45 2.44 24.59
CA ILE A 2 41.78 1.31 23.91
C ILE A 2 40.33 1.07 24.37
N ASN A 3 40.00 1.32 25.65
CA ASN A 3 38.64 1.09 26.17
C ASN A 3 37.55 2.00 25.57
N LEU A 4 37.88 3.24 25.19
CA LEU A 4 36.85 4.17 24.69
C LEU A 4 36.44 3.82 23.25
N MET A 5 37.40 3.41 22.43
CA MET A 5 37.13 3.02 21.03
C MET A 5 36.25 1.77 20.96
N TYR A 6 36.50 0.78 21.82
CA TYR A 6 35.72 -0.47 21.85
C TYR A 6 34.27 -0.23 22.30
N LEU A 7 34.05 0.69 23.24
CA LEU A 7 32.71 1.11 23.66
C LEU A 7 31.96 1.89 22.57
N VAL A 8 32.65 2.76 21.82
CA VAL A 8 32.04 3.46 20.68
C VAL A 8 31.68 2.49 19.56
N PHE A 9 32.50 1.47 19.31
CA PHE A 9 32.23 0.45 18.29
C PHE A 9 31.05 -0.47 18.70
N ILE A 10 31.00 -0.91 19.95
CA ILE A 10 29.86 -1.68 20.49
C ILE A 10 28.59 -0.81 20.52
N ALA A 11 28.69 0.48 20.85
CA ALA A 11 27.55 1.39 20.82
C ALA A 11 27.07 1.67 19.38
N MET A 12 27.99 1.76 18.40
CA MET A 12 27.64 1.85 16.97
C MET A 12 26.97 0.57 16.47
N MET A 13 27.47 -0.62 16.84
CA MET A 13 26.79 -1.88 16.52
C MET A 13 25.43 -1.98 17.22
N ALA A 14 25.34 -1.67 18.50
CA ALA A 14 24.10 -1.75 19.28
C ALA A 14 23.04 -0.71 18.85
N MET A 15 23.44 0.46 18.36
CA MET A 15 22.52 1.41 17.71
C MET A 15 21.92 0.83 16.43
N ASN A 16 22.61 -0.07 15.74
CA ASN A 16 22.13 -0.74 14.54
C ASN A 16 21.30 -2.01 14.83
N ASP A 17 21.33 -2.53 16.07
CA ASP A 17 20.76 -3.85 16.42
C ASP A 17 19.48 -3.82 17.27
N THR A 18 18.99 -2.66 17.73
CA THR A 18 17.81 -2.57 18.63
C THR A 18 16.45 -2.65 17.93
N SER A 19 16.42 -2.95 16.62
CA SER A 19 15.20 -2.89 15.79
C SER A 19 14.58 -4.27 15.48
N SER A 20 15.26 -5.40 15.74
CA SER A 20 14.84 -6.69 15.15
C SER A 20 13.48 -7.23 15.64
N GLU A 21 13.13 -7.10 16.92
CA GLU A 21 11.84 -7.58 17.45
C GLU A 21 10.67 -6.72 16.99
N VAL A 22 10.84 -5.39 16.94
CA VAL A 22 9.81 -4.46 16.47
C VAL A 22 9.58 -4.65 14.97
N LEU A 23 10.65 -4.79 14.17
CA LEU A 23 10.56 -5.07 12.74
C LEU A 23 9.91 -6.43 12.45
N SER A 24 10.20 -7.46 13.26
CA SER A 24 9.51 -8.77 13.17
C SER A 24 8.01 -8.66 13.47
N GLY A 25 7.62 -7.75 14.37
CA GLY A 25 6.21 -7.41 14.62
C GLY A 25 5.53 -6.83 13.37
N PHE A 26 6.22 -5.97 12.62
CA PHE A 26 5.69 -5.43 11.36
C PHE A 26 5.55 -6.50 10.27
N GLU A 27 6.41 -7.50 10.22
CA GLU A 27 6.23 -8.65 9.31
C GLU A 27 4.98 -9.47 9.63
N LEU A 28 4.69 -9.67 10.93
CA LEU A 28 3.48 -10.36 11.35
C LEU A 28 2.23 -9.56 10.95
N VAL A 29 2.28 -8.23 11.07
CA VAL A 29 1.20 -7.35 10.62
C VAL A 29 1.04 -7.41 9.10
N GLU A 30 2.14 -7.34 8.34
CA GLU A 30 2.13 -7.46 6.87
C GLU A 30 1.48 -8.78 6.44
N LYS A 31 1.92 -9.89 7.04
CA LYS A 31 1.37 -11.21 6.77
C LYS A 31 -0.13 -11.29 7.06
N SER A 32 -0.56 -10.75 8.20
CA SER A 32 -1.98 -10.68 8.57
C SER A 32 -2.79 -9.84 7.58
N LEU A 33 -2.27 -8.69 7.15
CA LEU A 33 -2.89 -7.84 6.15
C LEU A 33 -2.99 -8.54 4.79
N ARG A 34 -1.95 -9.30 4.41
CA ARG A 34 -1.92 -10.11 3.18
C ARG A 34 -2.95 -11.23 3.20
N GLU A 35 -3.06 -11.95 4.31
CA GLU A 35 -4.08 -12.99 4.50
C GLU A 35 -5.51 -12.40 4.47
N SER A 36 -5.69 -11.23 5.11
CA SER A 36 -6.96 -10.49 5.08
C SER A 36 -7.32 -10.03 3.67
N ALA A 37 -6.35 -9.51 2.91
CA ALA A 37 -6.53 -9.10 1.52
C ALA A 37 -6.88 -10.30 0.61
N ALA A 38 -6.21 -11.45 0.79
CA ALA A 38 -6.53 -12.68 0.06
C ALA A 38 -7.96 -13.16 0.37
N THR A 39 -8.36 -13.12 1.65
CA THR A 39 -9.71 -13.47 2.09
C THR A 39 -10.76 -12.53 1.49
N ALA A 40 -10.47 -11.22 1.45
CA ALA A 40 -11.35 -10.24 0.82
C ALA A 40 -11.46 -10.45 -0.69
N ALA A 41 -10.36 -10.77 -1.38
CA ALA A 41 -10.34 -11.08 -2.80
C ALA A 41 -11.19 -12.33 -3.12
N ASP A 42 -11.10 -13.37 -2.29
CA ASP A 42 -11.91 -14.58 -2.43
C ASP A 42 -13.41 -14.30 -2.24
N ARG A 43 -13.76 -13.47 -1.25
CA ARG A 43 -15.15 -13.04 -1.03
C ARG A 43 -15.68 -12.24 -2.22
N ASN A 44 -14.90 -11.27 -2.69
CA ASN A 44 -15.27 -10.42 -3.83
C ASN A 44 -15.46 -11.26 -5.11
N ARG A 45 -14.61 -12.27 -5.33
CA ARG A 45 -14.75 -13.21 -6.45
C ARG A 45 -16.08 -13.96 -6.37
N LYS A 46 -16.43 -14.54 -5.22
CA LYS A 46 -17.70 -15.26 -5.04
C LYS A 46 -18.91 -14.36 -5.27
N THR A 47 -18.89 -13.13 -4.74
CA THR A 47 -19.97 -12.16 -4.96
C THR A 47 -20.14 -11.80 -6.44
N LEU A 48 -19.04 -11.67 -7.20
CA LEU A 48 -19.12 -11.43 -8.63
C LEU A 48 -19.60 -12.65 -9.42
N GLU A 49 -19.21 -13.86 -9.02
CA GLU A 49 -19.72 -15.11 -9.60
C GLU A 49 -21.25 -15.27 -9.39
N GLU A 50 -21.73 -14.95 -8.18
CA GLU A 50 -23.17 -14.90 -7.88
C GLU A 50 -23.89 -13.85 -8.72
N LEU A 51 -23.29 -12.67 -8.88
CA LEU A 51 -23.83 -11.59 -9.71
C LEU A 51 -23.85 -11.98 -11.20
N GLU A 52 -22.84 -12.69 -11.68
CA GLU A 52 -22.80 -13.22 -13.04
C GLU A 52 -23.89 -14.26 -13.26
N ALA A 53 -24.07 -15.20 -12.31
CA ALA A 53 -25.14 -16.19 -12.36
C ALA A 53 -26.52 -15.51 -12.39
N ALA A 54 -26.74 -14.50 -11.55
CA ALA A 54 -27.97 -13.70 -11.54
C ALA A 54 -28.18 -12.94 -12.87
N ASN A 55 -27.10 -12.43 -13.46
CA ASN A 55 -27.14 -11.76 -14.77
C ASN A 55 -27.49 -12.71 -15.92
N ARG A 56 -27.04 -13.97 -15.87
CA ARG A 56 -27.42 -15.00 -16.85
C ARG A 56 -28.90 -15.34 -16.77
N VAL A 57 -29.49 -15.31 -15.57
CA VAL A 57 -30.93 -15.61 -15.37
C VAL A 57 -31.82 -14.42 -15.73
N ASN A 58 -31.42 -13.19 -15.37
CA ASN A 58 -32.21 -11.99 -15.65
C ASN A 58 -31.33 -10.79 -16.06
N PRO A 59 -30.87 -10.76 -17.33
CA PRO A 59 -29.97 -9.73 -17.81
C PRO A 59 -30.60 -8.34 -17.83
N THR A 60 -31.93 -8.26 -17.94
CA THR A 60 -32.67 -7.00 -18.04
C THR A 60 -32.64 -6.20 -16.75
N LYS A 61 -32.60 -6.86 -15.58
CA LYS A 61 -32.54 -6.20 -14.27
C LYS A 61 -31.14 -6.16 -13.68
N VAL A 62 -30.33 -7.18 -13.92
CA VAL A 62 -29.02 -7.36 -13.26
C VAL A 62 -27.88 -6.85 -14.14
N GLY A 63 -28.08 -6.71 -15.45
CA GLY A 63 -27.01 -6.36 -16.39
C GLY A 63 -26.34 -5.00 -16.12
N GLU A 64 -27.08 -4.01 -15.65
CA GLU A 64 -26.50 -2.71 -15.26
C GLU A 64 -25.59 -2.87 -14.03
N TRP A 65 -26.05 -3.60 -13.01
CA TRP A 65 -25.29 -3.85 -11.78
C TRP A 65 -24.07 -4.73 -12.03
N TYR A 66 -24.17 -5.72 -12.92
CA TYR A 66 -23.04 -6.54 -13.34
C TYR A 66 -21.97 -5.71 -14.05
N LYS A 67 -22.36 -4.82 -14.97
CA LYS A 67 -21.41 -3.90 -15.63
C LYS A 67 -20.72 -2.97 -14.64
N LYS A 68 -21.47 -2.40 -13.69
CA LYS A 68 -20.92 -1.59 -12.60
C LYS A 68 -19.92 -2.39 -11.76
N GLY A 69 -20.27 -3.63 -11.36
CA GLY A 69 -19.40 -4.51 -10.59
C GLY A 69 -18.11 -4.90 -11.34
N MET A 70 -18.20 -5.14 -12.64
CA MET A 70 -17.03 -5.41 -13.48
C MET A 70 -16.11 -4.20 -13.62
N GLU A 71 -16.67 -2.99 -13.74
CA GLU A 71 -15.87 -1.76 -13.77
C GLU A 71 -15.16 -1.52 -12.43
N VAL A 72 -15.86 -1.70 -11.31
CA VAL A 72 -15.25 -1.63 -9.98
C VAL A 72 -14.09 -2.62 -9.87
N LYS A 73 -14.31 -3.89 -10.24
CA LYS A 73 -13.27 -4.92 -10.20
C LYS A 73 -12.04 -4.49 -11.00
N LYS A 74 -12.24 -4.03 -12.24
CA LYS A 74 -11.14 -3.59 -13.10
C LYS A 74 -10.33 -2.46 -12.48
N GLN A 75 -10.99 -1.42 -11.99
CA GLN A 75 -10.31 -0.27 -11.38
C GLN A 75 -9.59 -0.65 -10.07
N SER A 76 -10.20 -1.52 -9.25
CA SER A 76 -9.57 -2.03 -8.04
C SER A 76 -8.35 -2.89 -8.35
N ASP A 77 -8.43 -3.78 -9.34
CA ASP A 77 -7.32 -4.66 -9.76
C ASP A 77 -6.16 -3.81 -10.31
N GLU A 78 -6.43 -2.80 -11.14
CA GLU A 78 -5.42 -1.87 -11.67
C GLU A 78 -4.70 -1.07 -10.58
N LEU A 79 -5.44 -0.59 -9.57
CA LEU A 79 -4.87 0.12 -8.43
C LEU A 79 -4.05 -0.82 -7.55
N PHE A 80 -4.57 -2.02 -7.27
CA PHE A 80 -3.90 -3.04 -6.46
C PHE A 80 -2.58 -3.46 -7.11
N GLU A 81 -2.60 -3.79 -8.40
CA GLU A 81 -1.41 -4.18 -9.15
C GLU A 81 -0.34 -3.06 -9.15
N TYR A 82 -0.77 -1.81 -9.26
CA TYR A 82 0.16 -0.68 -9.17
C TYR A 82 0.81 -0.58 -7.79
N ILE A 83 0.05 -0.78 -6.71
CA ILE A 83 0.60 -0.80 -5.35
C ILE A 83 1.57 -1.98 -5.18
N GLN A 84 1.26 -3.16 -5.71
CA GLN A 84 2.17 -4.31 -5.68
C GLN A 84 3.48 -4.02 -6.44
N GLN A 85 3.40 -3.37 -7.59
CA GLN A 85 4.58 -2.94 -8.34
C GLN A 85 5.43 -1.93 -7.57
N LEU A 86 4.81 -1.02 -6.82
CA LEU A 86 5.53 -0.09 -5.95
C LEU A 86 6.21 -0.82 -4.80
N LYS A 87 5.52 -1.73 -4.10
CA LYS A 87 6.13 -2.61 -3.07
C LYS A 87 7.36 -3.30 -3.63
N LEU A 88 7.24 -3.95 -4.79
CA LEU A 88 8.36 -4.67 -5.41
C LEU A 88 9.53 -3.75 -5.76
N ARG A 89 9.29 -2.52 -6.21
CA ARG A 89 10.36 -1.54 -6.48
C ARG A 89 11.08 -1.13 -5.20
N ILE A 90 10.35 -0.91 -4.11
CA ILE A 90 10.94 -0.57 -2.80
C ILE A 90 11.78 -1.73 -2.29
N ILE A 91 11.26 -2.96 -2.33
CA ILE A 91 11.98 -4.17 -1.89
C ILE A 91 13.25 -4.38 -2.73
N ARG A 92 13.18 -4.18 -4.05
CA ARG A 92 14.36 -4.27 -4.93
C ARG A 92 15.38 -3.16 -4.70
N GLN A 93 14.95 -1.99 -4.25
CA GLN A 93 15.85 -0.90 -3.90
C GLN A 93 16.62 -1.24 -2.62
N ALA A 94 15.97 -1.87 -1.64
CA ALA A 94 16.58 -2.30 -0.38
C ALA A 94 17.48 -3.54 -0.53
N ASP A 95 16.98 -4.61 -1.16
CA ASP A 95 17.65 -5.92 -1.19
C ASP A 95 18.39 -6.22 -2.52
N GLY A 96 18.23 -5.38 -3.53
CA GLY A 96 18.83 -5.57 -4.86
C GLY A 96 18.02 -6.45 -5.82
N LYS A 97 18.69 -6.98 -6.86
CA LYS A 97 18.02 -7.64 -8.00
C LYS A 97 17.36 -8.98 -7.67
N ASP A 98 17.84 -9.67 -6.62
CA ASP A 98 17.35 -10.99 -6.18
C ASP A 98 16.41 -10.89 -4.96
N ALA A 99 15.86 -9.69 -4.71
CA ALA A 99 14.99 -9.40 -3.58
C ALA A 99 13.78 -10.35 -3.51
N ASN A 100 13.57 -10.95 -2.35
CA ASN A 100 12.44 -11.83 -2.08
C ASN A 100 11.34 -11.05 -1.35
N VAL A 101 10.13 -11.01 -1.93
CA VAL A 101 8.98 -10.31 -1.33
C VAL A 101 8.55 -10.93 0.01
N ASP A 102 8.80 -12.23 0.21
CA ASP A 102 8.48 -12.94 1.45
C ASP A 102 9.60 -12.89 2.50
N GLN A 103 10.80 -12.47 2.11
CA GLN A 103 11.97 -12.43 2.99
C GLN A 103 12.81 -11.19 2.68
N LEU A 104 12.37 -10.07 3.24
CA LEU A 104 13.12 -8.82 3.20
C LEU A 104 14.39 -8.98 4.06
N GLN A 105 15.58 -8.75 3.49
CA GLN A 105 16.85 -8.90 4.22
C GLN A 105 17.23 -7.61 4.94
N HIS A 106 17.12 -6.46 4.26
CA HIS A 106 17.44 -5.13 4.78
C HIS A 106 16.15 -4.40 5.20
N LYS A 107 15.50 -4.93 6.25
CA LYS A 107 14.18 -4.44 6.71
C LYS A 107 14.25 -3.05 7.32
N GLU A 108 15.41 -2.74 7.87
CA GLU A 108 15.80 -1.52 8.56
C GLU A 108 16.25 -0.39 7.61
N ASP A 109 16.40 -0.66 6.31
CA ASP A 109 16.73 0.38 5.33
C ASP A 109 15.69 1.51 5.40
N LEU A 110 16.15 2.76 5.51
CA LEU A 110 15.31 3.95 5.66
C LEU A 110 15.17 4.73 4.34
N ASP A 111 16.09 4.50 3.41
CA ASP A 111 16.27 5.32 2.21
C ASP A 111 15.51 4.73 1.01
N ALA A 112 15.42 3.40 0.90
CA ALA A 112 14.85 2.72 -0.26
C ALA A 112 13.40 3.13 -0.56
N ALA A 113 12.56 3.28 0.46
CA ALA A 113 11.18 3.73 0.30
C ALA A 113 11.12 5.20 -0.19
N SER A 114 11.95 6.07 0.37
CA SER A 114 12.02 7.48 0.01
C SER A 114 12.60 7.71 -1.39
N GLU A 115 13.60 6.94 -1.78
CA GLU A 115 14.19 7.04 -3.11
C GLU A 115 13.17 6.68 -4.20
N VAL A 116 12.40 5.61 -4.01
CA VAL A 116 11.35 5.20 -4.95
C VAL A 116 10.18 6.18 -4.95
N MET A 117 9.70 6.60 -3.78
CA MET A 117 8.47 7.38 -3.67
C MET A 117 8.68 8.88 -3.92
N LEU A 118 9.84 9.43 -3.55
CA LEU A 118 10.14 10.87 -3.55
C LEU A 118 11.25 11.27 -4.53
N SER A 119 11.65 10.37 -5.44
CA SER A 119 12.69 10.63 -6.45
C SER A 119 12.53 12.01 -7.12
N PRO A 120 13.61 12.82 -7.24
CA PRO A 120 13.57 14.14 -7.87
C PRO A 120 13.08 14.11 -9.33
N MET A 121 13.25 12.98 -10.02
CA MET A 121 12.93 12.83 -11.45
C MET A 121 11.50 12.35 -11.72
N GLY A 122 10.76 11.96 -10.68
CA GLY A 122 9.37 11.52 -10.82
C GLY A 122 8.88 10.85 -9.55
N SER A 123 8.15 11.60 -8.72
CA SER A 123 7.62 11.06 -7.47
C SER A 123 6.52 10.04 -7.75
N GLU A 124 6.81 8.74 -7.61
CA GLU A 124 5.79 7.70 -7.63
C GLU A 124 4.70 7.97 -6.58
N ALA A 125 5.04 8.68 -5.49
CA ALA A 125 4.07 9.19 -4.53
C ALA A 125 2.98 10.08 -5.15
N SER A 126 3.34 10.98 -6.09
CA SER A 126 2.36 11.84 -6.75
C SER A 126 1.47 11.07 -7.73
N LYS A 127 2.04 10.06 -8.40
CA LYS A 127 1.31 9.17 -9.31
C LYS A 127 0.32 8.29 -8.54
N LEU A 128 0.76 7.71 -7.43
CA LEU A 128 -0.10 6.92 -6.53
C LEU A 128 -1.23 7.78 -5.98
N LYS A 129 -0.92 8.99 -5.52
CA LYS A 129 -1.93 9.95 -5.05
C LYS A 129 -2.98 10.22 -6.14
N LYS A 130 -2.54 10.54 -7.35
CA LYS A 130 -3.47 10.79 -8.46
C LYS A 130 -4.37 9.59 -8.74
N ARG A 131 -3.81 8.37 -8.77
CA ARG A 131 -4.58 7.14 -8.98
C ARG A 131 -5.61 6.88 -7.86
N LEU A 132 -5.25 7.17 -6.61
CA LEU A 132 -6.17 7.07 -5.47
C LEU A 132 -7.32 8.09 -5.56
N GLU A 133 -7.00 9.33 -5.95
CA GLU A 133 -8.00 10.38 -6.16
C GLU A 133 -8.94 10.03 -7.33
N ASP A 134 -8.40 9.53 -8.43
CA ASP A 134 -9.16 9.07 -9.59
C ASP A 134 -10.08 7.88 -9.23
N TYR A 135 -9.55 6.89 -8.49
CA TYR A 135 -10.32 5.75 -7.98
C TYR A 135 -11.46 6.20 -7.07
N ARG A 136 -11.19 7.11 -6.13
CA ARG A 136 -12.22 7.69 -5.25
C ARG A 136 -13.30 8.41 -6.05
N ALA A 137 -12.90 9.21 -7.04
CA ALA A 137 -13.84 9.93 -7.90
C ALA A 137 -14.70 8.97 -8.74
N ALA A 138 -14.15 7.83 -9.17
CA ALA A 138 -14.91 6.81 -9.87
C ALA A 138 -15.88 6.07 -8.94
N MET A 139 -15.43 5.63 -7.76
CA MET A 139 -16.27 4.92 -6.79
C MET A 139 -17.42 5.79 -6.26
N SER A 140 -17.15 7.08 -5.98
CA SER A 140 -18.17 8.02 -5.50
C SER A 140 -19.27 8.33 -6.54
N ARG A 141 -19.00 8.13 -7.83
CA ARG A 141 -20.02 8.24 -8.91
C ARG A 141 -20.90 7.00 -9.02
N MET A 142 -20.45 5.86 -8.50
CA MET A 142 -21.17 4.59 -8.58
C MET A 142 -22.08 4.34 -7.37
N VAL A 143 -21.96 5.16 -6.33
CA VAL A 143 -22.74 5.05 -5.08
C VAL A 143 -23.76 6.18 -4.99
N ASP A 144 -25.04 5.81 -5.08
CA ASP A 144 -26.15 6.75 -5.02
C ASP A 144 -26.46 7.21 -3.58
N ASP A 145 -26.13 6.39 -2.59
CA ASP A 145 -26.41 6.64 -1.18
C ASP A 145 -25.39 7.65 -0.58
N PRO A 146 -25.85 8.82 -0.12
CA PRO A 146 -24.96 9.88 0.37
C PRO A 146 -24.18 9.47 1.62
N GLU A 147 -24.72 8.62 2.48
CA GLU A 147 -24.02 8.15 3.69
C GLU A 147 -22.91 7.16 3.30
N LYS A 148 -23.21 6.20 2.43
CA LYS A 148 -22.21 5.23 1.94
C LYS A 148 -21.10 5.92 1.15
N ARG A 149 -21.46 6.95 0.38
CA ARG A 149 -20.49 7.78 -0.33
C ARG A 149 -19.58 8.54 0.64
N ALA A 150 -20.13 9.17 1.68
CA ALA A 150 -19.33 9.85 2.70
C ALA A 150 -18.40 8.88 3.45
N MET A 151 -18.84 7.65 3.72
CA MET A 151 -17.98 6.61 4.31
C MET A 151 -16.82 6.23 3.38
N LEU A 152 -17.08 6.04 2.07
CA LEU A 152 -16.04 5.76 1.08
C LEU A 152 -15.02 6.91 0.95
N GLU A 153 -15.52 8.15 0.92
CA GLU A 153 -14.66 9.33 0.82
C GLU A 153 -13.76 9.48 2.06
N ARG A 154 -14.25 9.11 3.26
CA ARG A 154 -13.44 9.07 4.48
C ARG A 154 -12.47 7.89 4.53
N ALA A 155 -12.87 6.72 4.04
CA ALA A 155 -12.02 5.53 4.09
C ALA A 155 -10.79 5.65 3.17
N ILE A 156 -10.93 6.34 2.04
CA ILE A 156 -9.85 6.52 1.06
C ILE A 156 -9.04 7.81 1.34
N VAL A 157 -9.48 8.68 2.27
CA VAL A 157 -8.78 9.91 2.65
C VAL A 157 -8.40 9.91 4.13
N SER A 158 -7.11 9.87 4.43
CA SER A 158 -6.58 10.38 5.70
C SER A 158 -6.60 11.91 5.68
N GLU A 159 -7.05 12.53 6.77
CA GLU A 159 -7.09 13.97 7.05
C GLU A 159 -5.85 14.72 6.56
N THR A 160 -5.86 15.21 5.32
CA THR A 160 -5.10 16.38 4.89
C THR A 160 -5.62 16.81 3.54
N SER A 161 -6.36 17.90 3.53
CA SER A 161 -6.76 18.58 2.32
C SER A 161 -5.52 18.96 1.51
N LEU A 162 -5.28 18.19 0.46
CA LEU A 162 -4.91 18.58 -0.90
C LEU A 162 -3.65 19.41 -1.21
N SER A 163 -3.01 20.15 -0.30
CA SER A 163 -1.83 20.96 -0.68
C SER A 163 -0.47 20.32 -0.37
N ASP A 164 -0.38 19.42 0.61
CA ASP A 164 0.92 19.12 1.22
C ASP A 164 1.24 17.64 1.36
N TRP A 165 0.74 16.72 0.52
CA TRP A 165 1.12 15.30 0.62
C TRP A 165 2.61 15.06 0.37
N VAL A 166 3.19 15.69 -0.66
CA VAL A 166 4.63 15.61 -0.90
C VAL A 166 5.40 16.26 0.25
N THR A 167 4.89 17.35 0.81
CA THR A 167 5.49 18.03 1.95
C THR A 167 5.38 17.20 3.23
N VAL A 168 4.24 16.57 3.52
CA VAL A 168 4.01 15.65 4.63
C VAL A 168 4.91 14.43 4.49
N LEU A 169 4.99 13.82 3.30
CA LEU A 169 5.91 12.71 3.06
C LEU A 169 7.39 13.12 3.24
N LYS A 170 7.75 14.34 2.80
CA LYS A 170 9.09 14.94 3.03
C LYS A 170 9.34 15.41 4.46
N ARG A 171 8.30 15.64 5.27
CA ARG A 171 8.38 16.36 6.56
C ARG A 171 8.00 15.49 7.75
N SER A 172 7.36 14.32 7.58
CA SER A 172 6.77 13.63 8.72
C SER A 172 6.85 12.10 8.79
N ARG A 173 7.35 11.34 7.80
CA ARG A 173 7.51 9.90 8.05
C ARG A 173 8.33 9.08 7.06
N LEU A 174 8.26 9.27 5.74
CA LEU A 174 8.88 8.30 4.81
C LEU A 174 10.42 8.35 4.76
N ALA A 175 11.03 9.50 5.07
CA ALA A 175 12.49 9.69 5.02
C ALA A 175 13.26 8.88 6.06
N ASP A 176 12.60 8.51 7.16
CA ASP A 176 13.20 7.79 8.29
C ASP A 176 12.37 6.54 8.67
N THR A 177 11.54 6.02 7.75
CA THR A 177 10.77 4.79 8.01
C THR A 177 11.50 3.57 7.48
N PRO A 178 11.64 2.52 8.29
CA PRO A 178 12.07 1.21 7.82
C PRO A 178 11.24 0.74 6.63
N VAL A 179 11.89 0.10 5.66
CA VAL A 179 11.24 -0.44 4.47
C VAL A 179 10.06 -1.35 4.83
N ILE A 180 10.17 -2.16 5.88
CA ILE A 180 9.07 -3.03 6.33
C ILE A 180 7.81 -2.26 6.76
N CYS A 181 7.96 -1.02 7.23
CA CYS A 181 6.84 -0.16 7.61
C CYS A 181 6.19 0.52 6.39
N SER A 182 6.91 0.59 5.26
CA SER A 182 6.45 1.22 4.01
C SER A 182 5.74 0.22 3.08
N ILE A 183 5.92 -1.08 3.34
CA ILE A 183 5.41 -2.25 2.60
C ILE A 183 4.02 -2.66 3.11
#